data_AF-A0A8T9SB55-F1
#
_entry.id   AF-A0A8T9SB55-F1
#
_cell.length_a   1.000
_cell.length_b   1.000
_cell.length_c   1.000
_cell.angle_alpha   90.00
_cell.angle_beta   90.00
_cell.angle_gamma   90.00
#
_symmetry.space_group_name_H-M   'P 1'
#
loop_
_entity.id
_entity.type
_entity.pdbx_description
1 polymer ?
#
loop_
_entity_poly.entity_id
_entity_poly.type
_entity_poly.pdbx_seq_one_letter_code
_entity_poly.pdbx_strand_id
1 'polypeptide(L)'
;MKLPGFYAAREFYQPRYNALLTNPPADPRTSTLYWNPTVRTNAKGEAELHFFTADGSGTFQAVAEGVSRDGVPALGSGTMVVRGK
;
A
#
# COMPACT_ATOMS: atom_id res chain seq x y z
N MET A 1 14.12 -13.73 15.83
CA MET A 1 13.30 -14.53 16.77
C MET A 1 11.92 -14.73 16.13
N LYS A 2 11.50 -15.97 15.87
CA LYS A 2 10.20 -16.29 15.24
C LYS A 2 9.30 -16.81 16.36
N LEU A 3 8.26 -16.05 16.71
CA LEU A 3 7.29 -16.42 17.76
C LEU A 3 6.24 -17.37 17.15
N PRO A 4 5.88 -18.48 17.82
CA PRO A 4 4.79 -19.35 17.37
C PRO A 4 3.47 -18.56 17.29
N GLY A 5 2.80 -18.58 16.15
CA GLY A 5 1.58 -17.80 15.90
C GLY A 5 1.78 -16.35 15.45
N PHE A 6 3.02 -15.84 15.46
CA PHE A 6 3.35 -14.51 14.93
C PHE A 6 3.74 -14.62 13.46
N TYR A 7 2.83 -14.22 12.56
CA TYR A 7 3.16 -14.03 11.15
C TYR A 7 3.94 -12.74 11.00
N ALA A 8 5.26 -12.84 10.83
CA ALA A 8 6.07 -11.70 10.41
C ALA A 8 5.53 -11.25 9.05
N ALA A 9 4.93 -10.06 9.00
CA ALA A 9 4.31 -9.54 7.79
C ALA A 9 5.27 -9.67 6.61
N ARG A 10 4.79 -10.28 5.52
CA ARG A 10 5.55 -10.33 4.27
C ARG A 10 5.77 -8.88 3.85
N GLU A 11 7.01 -8.50 3.60
CA GLU A 11 7.26 -7.29 2.82
C GLU A 11 6.61 -7.52 1.45
N PHE A 12 5.59 -6.73 1.11
CA PHE A 12 4.93 -6.85 -0.18
C PHE A 12 5.90 -6.45 -1.28
N TYR A 13 5.93 -7.23 -2.36
CA TYR A 13 6.76 -6.94 -3.52
C TYR A 13 6.41 -5.56 -4.08
N GLN A 14 7.41 -4.68 -4.13
CA GLN A 14 7.34 -3.40 -4.82
C GLN A 14 8.23 -3.49 -6.07
N PRO A 15 7.66 -3.41 -7.28
CA PRO A 15 8.47 -3.37 -8.49
C PRO A 15 9.40 -2.16 -8.46
N ARG A 16 10.64 -2.33 -8.92
CA ARG A 16 11.62 -1.24 -8.98
C ARG A 16 11.39 -0.41 -10.24
N TYR A 17 10.47 0.55 -10.17
CA TYR A 17 10.15 1.44 -11.29
C TYR A 17 11.23 2.49 -11.60
N ASN A 18 12.22 2.67 -10.71
CA ASN A 18 13.31 3.64 -10.91
C ASN A 18 14.40 3.15 -11.89
N ALA A 19 14.31 1.93 -12.41
CA ALA A 19 15.23 1.45 -13.43
C ALA A 19 14.79 1.98 -14.80
N LEU A 20 15.70 2.64 -15.52
CA LEU A 20 15.50 3.01 -16.93
C LEU A 20 15.50 1.73 -17.79
N LEU A 21 14.40 1.00 -17.76
CA LEU A 21 14.16 -0.14 -18.63
C LEU A 21 13.60 0.38 -19.96
N THR A 22 14.26 0.06 -21.07
CA THR A 22 13.80 0.43 -22.42
C THR A 22 12.48 -0.28 -22.79
N ASN A 23 12.14 -1.38 -22.09
CA ASN A 23 10.87 -2.08 -22.19
C ASN A 23 10.58 -2.83 -20.87
N PRO A 24 10.05 -2.17 -19.84
CA PRO A 24 9.74 -2.83 -18.57
C PRO A 24 8.65 -3.91 -18.79
N PRO A 25 8.76 -5.07 -18.13
CA PRO A 25 7.68 -6.06 -18.15
C PRO A 25 6.42 -5.46 -17.51
N ALA A 26 5.25 -5.90 -17.98
CA ALA A 26 3.97 -5.46 -17.43
C ALA A 26 3.90 -5.75 -15.92
N ASP A 27 3.37 -4.81 -15.14
CA ASP A 27 3.18 -4.99 -13.70
C ASP A 27 2.03 -5.99 -13.43
N PRO A 28 2.32 -7.19 -12.90
CA PRO A 28 1.32 -8.24 -12.74
C PRO A 28 0.49 -8.09 -11.46
N ARG A 29 0.67 -7.02 -10.67
CA ARG A 29 -0.03 -6.85 -9.39
C ARG A 29 -1.53 -6.66 -9.59
N THR A 30 -2.32 -7.69 -9.28
CA THR A 30 -3.79 -7.65 -9.40
C THR A 30 -4.52 -7.41 -8.08
N SER A 31 -3.90 -7.73 -6.93
CA SER A 31 -4.58 -7.72 -5.62
C SER A 31 -4.20 -6.57 -4.70
N THR A 32 -2.92 -6.14 -4.70
CA THR A 32 -2.40 -5.17 -3.72
C THR A 32 -1.40 -4.25 -4.40
N LEU A 33 -1.75 -2.98 -4.50
CA LEU A 33 -0.89 -1.94 -5.09
C LEU A 33 0.06 -1.31 -4.07
N TYR A 34 -0.37 -1.24 -2.81
CA TYR A 34 0.38 -0.63 -1.73
C TYR A 34 0.03 -1.26 -0.38
N TRP A 35 1.04 -1.44 0.48
CA TRP A 35 0.87 -1.84 1.86
C TRP A 35 2.01 -1.27 2.71
N ASN A 36 1.66 -0.56 3.79
CA ASN A 36 2.64 -0.03 4.75
C ASN A 36 2.03 -0.03 6.16
N PRO A 37 2.58 -0.79 7.12
CA PRO A 37 2.06 -0.89 8.48
C PRO A 37 2.58 0.24 9.40
N THR A 38 3.47 1.10 8.91
CA THR A 38 4.22 2.08 9.71
C THR A 38 3.94 3.54 9.32
N VAL A 39 2.78 3.81 8.71
CA VAL A 39 2.39 5.17 8.35
C VAL A 39 2.20 6.00 9.63
N ARG A 40 2.87 7.16 9.68
CA ARG A 40 2.72 8.14 10.77
C ARG A 40 2.14 9.42 10.20
N THR A 41 1.14 9.95 10.87
CA THR A 41 0.56 11.24 10.53
C THR A 41 1.40 12.39 11.09
N ASN A 42 1.32 13.54 10.42
CA ASN A 42 1.90 14.79 10.88
C ASN A 42 1.09 15.38 12.05
N ALA A 43 1.50 16.55 12.56
CA ALA A 43 0.80 17.23 13.65
C ALA A 43 -0.65 17.62 13.35
N LYS A 44 -1.05 17.65 12.07
CA LYS A 44 -2.42 17.91 11.61
C LYS A 44 -3.25 16.63 11.42
N GLY A 45 -2.66 15.45 11.63
CA GLY A 45 -3.33 14.17 11.39
C GLY A 45 -3.27 13.69 9.94
N GLU A 46 -2.43 14.27 9.09
CA GLU A 46 -2.33 13.94 7.67
C GLU A 46 -1.11 13.06 7.37
N ALA A 47 -1.21 12.17 6.40
CA ALA A 47 -0.08 11.41 5.85
C ALA A 47 -0.18 11.39 4.32
N GLU A 48 0.97 11.56 3.66
CA GLU A 48 1.07 11.49 2.19
C GLU A 48 1.78 10.21 1.79
N LEU A 49 1.22 9.50 0.81
CA LEU A 49 1.69 8.19 0.36
C LEU A 49 1.86 8.22 -1.16
N HIS A 50 3.01 7.76 -1.64
CA HIS A 50 3.28 7.60 -3.07
C HIS A 50 3.49 6.13 -3.40
N PHE A 51 2.82 5.66 -4.45
CA PHE A 51 2.92 4.29 -4.95
C PHE A 51 2.56 4.23 -6.42
N PHE A 52 3.04 3.20 -7.11
CA PHE A 52 2.71 2.95 -8.50
C PHE A 52 1.50 2.04 -8.61
N THR A 53 0.63 2.29 -9.58
CA THR A 53 -0.47 1.40 -9.94
C THR A 53 0.04 0.24 -10.80
N ALA A 54 -0.79 -0.78 -10.97
CA ALA A 54 -0.56 -1.83 -11.95
C ALA A 54 -1.00 -1.40 -13.34
N ASP A 55 -0.55 -2.12 -14.37
CA ASP A 55 -0.95 -1.87 -15.76
C ASP A 55 -2.39 -2.33 -16.02
N GLY A 56 -2.87 -3.31 -15.24
CA GLY A 56 -4.24 -3.78 -15.28
C GLY A 56 -5.23 -2.71 -14.82
N SER A 57 -6.32 -2.53 -15.59
CA SER A 57 -7.44 -1.69 -15.16
C SER A 57 -8.28 -2.40 -14.09
N GLY A 58 -8.84 -1.62 -13.18
CA GLY A 58 -9.67 -2.19 -12.11
C GLY A 58 -10.04 -1.18 -11.04
N THR A 59 -11.02 -1.56 -10.22
CA THR A 59 -11.40 -0.81 -9.04
C THR A 59 -10.73 -1.42 -7.83
N PHE A 60 -9.96 -0.60 -7.11
CA PHE A 60 -9.26 -0.97 -5.89
C PHE A 60 -9.89 -0.28 -4.68
N GLN A 61 -9.88 -0.97 -3.56
CA GLN A 61 -10.24 -0.39 -2.26
C GLN A 61 -8.96 0.05 -1.54
N ALA A 62 -8.95 1.30 -1.08
CA ALA A 62 -7.99 1.78 -0.09
C ALA A 62 -8.60 1.56 1.30
N VAL A 63 -7.86 0.91 2.19
CA VAL A 63 -8.23 0.71 3.59
C VAL A 63 -7.11 1.23 4.46
N ALA A 64 -7.45 2.02 5.46
CA ALA A 64 -6.54 2.55 6.47
C ALA A 64 -7.05 2.16 7.85
N GLU A 65 -6.20 1.49 8.61
CA GLU A 65 -6.44 1.08 9.99
C GLU A 65 -5.32 1.64 10.85
N GLY A 66 -5.64 2.10 12.06
CA GLY A 66 -4.65 2.66 12.95
C GLY A 66 -5.14 2.85 14.38
N VAL A 67 -4.24 3.34 15.22
CA VAL A 67 -4.52 3.68 16.62
C VAL A 67 -3.97 5.08 16.92
N SER A 68 -4.75 5.89 17.61
CA SER A 68 -4.33 7.22 18.06
C SER A 68 -3.32 7.13 19.20
N ARG A 69 -2.70 8.25 19.57
CA ARG A 69 -1.79 8.32 20.73
C ARG A 69 -2.47 7.93 22.04
N ASP A 70 -3.77 8.16 22.14
CA ASP A 70 -4.59 7.84 23.32
C ASP A 70 -5.13 6.39 23.29
N GLY A 71 -4.69 5.58 22.32
CA GLY A 71 -5.10 4.18 22.19
C GLY A 71 -6.44 3.97 21.49
N VAL A 72 -7.01 5.01 20.87
CA VAL A 72 -8.32 4.91 20.19
C VAL A 72 -8.13 4.33 18.79
N PRO A 73 -8.83 3.24 18.42
CA PRO A 73 -8.75 2.69 17.07
C PRO A 73 -9.45 3.59 16.05
N ALA A 74 -8.92 3.61 14.83
CA ALA A 74 -9.49 4.33 13.69
C ALA A 74 -9.49 3.45 12.43
N LEU A 75 -10.56 3.56 11.65
CA LEU A 75 -10.75 2.88 10.36
C LEU A 75 -11.22 3.91 9.32
N GLY A 76 -10.67 3.83 8.13
CA GLY A 76 -11.15 4.58 6.97
C GLY A 76 -11.02 3.73 5.70
N SER A 77 -11.92 3.95 4.75
CA SER A 77 -11.82 3.32 3.44
C SER A 77 -12.22 4.27 2.33
N GLY A 78 -11.65 4.07 1.15
CA GLY A 78 -12.00 4.77 -0.07
C GLY A 78 -11.85 3.86 -1.28
N THR A 79 -12.29 4.35 -2.44
CA THR A 79 -12.22 3.60 -3.69
C THR A 79 -11.37 4.37 -4.69
N MET A 80 -10.55 3.65 -5.44
CA MET A 80 -9.72 4.19 -6.52
C MET A 80 -9.92 3.36 -7.78
N VAL A 81 -10.14 4.03 -8.91
CA VAL A 81 -10.24 3.37 -10.22
C VAL A 81 -8.92 3.54 -10.94
N VAL A 82 -8.23 2.44 -11.22
CA VAL A 82 -7.07 2.40 -12.11
C VAL A 82 -7.58 2.20 -13.52
N ARG A 83 -7.27 3.15 -14.39
CA ARG A 83 -7.50 3.02 -15.83
C ARG A 83 -6.18 2.59 -16.46
N GLY A 84 -6.22 1.47 -17.18
CA GLY A 84 -5.07 0.96 -17.92
C GLY A 84 -4.61 1.98 -18.96
N LYS A 85 -3.37 1.80 -19.41
CA LYS A 85 -2.70 2.66 -20.38
C LYS A 85 -3.28 2.54 -21.79
#